data_AF-S3DIE8-F1
#
_entry.id   AF-S3DIE8-F1
#
_cell.length_a   1.000
_cell.length_b   1.000
_cell.length_c   1.000
_cell.angle_alpha   90.00
_cell.angle_beta   90.00
_cell.angle_gamma   90.00
#
_symmetry.space_group_name_H-M   'P 1'
#
loop_
_entity.id
_entity.type
_entity.pdbx_description
1 polymer ?
#
loop_
_entity_poly.entity_id
_entity_poly.type
_entity_poly.pdbx_seq_one_letter_code
_entity_poly.pdbx_strand_id
1 'polypeptide(L)'
;MLFKLLFFAGVVAAKVQFMGMNIAGFEFGCEIDGTCPTGSAIPPLSDGPGQMQHFVKDDQMNIFRLPVSWQFLLNNKLGGTLDSSNMGKYDKLMQACLATGAYCAIDLHNFARWNGKIIGQDGGPTNDQFADIWKQLAIKYKANEKVIFGLMNEPHDVDIIAWATSCQAAVTAIRNVGATSQMILLPGNDFTSAGKFVANGSGAALLVVKNPDGTTNGLIFDIHKYLDVDNSGNHVECTTDNTEAFASVAQFLRENGRKGLVSETGAGSTASCFTAFCAQNSFINQNSDVYLGIIAWAAGSFSTSYTLSLTPTKQNGKFVDNKLASQCVVSVWLNAPTAVVTSAVVSPTSSRAGPSTSASALESATVIQPSGSVTSSKSVAAGTSTTVALMQTTAAIVQTTNIPGPASASPTFAVVTTGLVTASRNTSGNAAGTGDSTSSGAVATPTFQISGATVTSHLRNSFGIGLCGFFVLILI
;
A
#
# COMPACT_ATOMS: atom_id res chain seq x y z
N MET A 1 -4.97 34.85 43.58
CA MET A 1 -4.64 34.33 42.25
C MET A 1 -5.28 32.96 42.11
N LEU A 2 -6.33 32.84 41.30
CA LEU A 2 -7.03 31.58 41.06
C LEU A 2 -6.78 31.21 39.60
N PHE A 3 -5.90 30.23 39.34
CA PHE A 3 -5.65 29.71 37.99
C PHE A 3 -6.88 28.90 37.57
N LYS A 4 -7.72 29.45 36.68
CA LYS A 4 -8.69 28.65 35.93
C LYS A 4 -7.94 27.93 34.81
N LEU A 5 -7.77 26.62 34.97
CA LEU A 5 -7.34 25.73 33.91
C LEU A 5 -8.45 25.72 32.84
N LEU A 6 -8.20 26.36 31.69
CA LEU A 6 -9.07 26.21 30.52
C LEU A 6 -8.83 24.82 29.94
N PHE A 7 -9.82 23.93 30.05
CA PHE A 7 -9.91 22.75 29.20
C PHE A 7 -10.25 23.24 27.79
N PHE A 8 -9.30 23.12 26.87
CA PHE A 8 -9.62 23.12 25.44
C PHE A 8 -10.39 21.83 25.16
N ALA A 9 -11.69 21.94 24.86
CA ALA A 9 -12.41 20.86 24.22
C ALA A 9 -11.81 20.70 22.82
N GLY A 10 -10.88 19.77 22.66
CA GLY A 10 -10.33 19.41 21.37
C GLY A 10 -11.46 18.86 20.50
N VAL A 11 -11.78 19.56 19.41
CA VAL A 11 -12.62 19.01 18.35
C VAL A 11 -11.82 17.87 17.71
N VAL A 12 -12.13 16.63 18.07
CA VAL A 12 -11.53 15.46 17.45
C VAL A 12 -12.18 15.29 16.09
N ALA A 13 -11.38 15.42 15.02
CA ALA A 13 -11.77 14.94 13.71
C ALA A 13 -12.03 13.43 13.84
N ALA A 14 -13.24 12.98 13.48
CA ALA A 14 -13.63 11.58 13.64
C ALA A 14 -13.79 10.84 12.30
N LYS A 15 -13.27 11.41 11.22
CA LYS A 15 -13.23 10.83 9.87
C LYS A 15 -11.85 11.05 9.24
N VAL A 16 -11.22 9.98 8.73
CA VAL A 16 -9.96 10.09 7.97
C VAL A 16 -10.16 10.80 6.63
N GLN A 17 -9.09 11.42 6.14
CA GLN A 17 -9.10 12.14 4.86
C GLN A 17 -9.30 11.20 3.67
N PHE A 18 -8.72 10.00 3.72
CA PHE A 18 -8.70 9.07 2.59
C PHE A 18 -9.39 7.74 2.89
N MET A 19 -10.21 7.28 1.97
CA MET A 19 -10.75 5.93 1.94
C MET A 19 -10.65 5.40 0.52
N GLY A 20 -10.20 4.15 0.40
CA GLY A 20 -9.88 3.58 -0.90
C GLY A 20 -9.78 2.08 -0.94
N MET A 21 -9.36 1.61 -2.10
CA MET A 21 -9.22 0.19 -2.43
C MET A 21 -7.89 -0.09 -3.13
N ASN A 22 -7.28 -1.23 -2.85
CA ASN A 22 -6.20 -1.79 -3.65
C ASN A 22 -6.79 -2.37 -4.95
N ILE A 23 -6.29 -1.92 -6.10
CA ILE A 23 -6.68 -2.42 -7.42
C ILE A 23 -5.55 -3.30 -7.95
N ALA A 24 -5.55 -4.54 -7.46
CA ALA A 24 -4.50 -5.53 -7.63
C ALA A 24 -4.49 -6.16 -9.03
N GLY A 25 -3.35 -6.71 -9.43
CA GLY A 25 -3.20 -7.55 -10.61
C GLY A 25 -1.83 -7.48 -11.30
N PHE A 26 -1.15 -6.33 -11.29
CA PHE A 26 0.16 -6.17 -11.93
C PHE A 26 1.32 -6.86 -11.17
N GLU A 27 1.09 -7.17 -9.90
CA GLU A 27 1.96 -7.89 -8.98
C GLU A 27 1.67 -9.39 -8.88
N PHE A 28 0.58 -9.89 -9.49
CA PHE A 28 0.19 -11.29 -9.37
C PHE A 28 1.34 -12.24 -9.72
N GLY A 29 1.56 -13.22 -8.84
CA GLY A 29 2.68 -14.16 -8.89
C GLY A 29 3.94 -13.70 -8.16
N CYS A 30 3.98 -12.48 -7.60
CA CYS A 30 5.02 -12.11 -6.65
C CYS A 30 4.96 -12.97 -5.40
N GLU A 31 6.13 -13.49 -5.02
CA GLU A 31 6.34 -14.19 -3.76
C GLU A 31 6.96 -13.24 -2.72
N ILE A 32 6.82 -13.57 -1.43
CA ILE A 32 7.33 -12.74 -0.34
C ILE A 32 8.86 -12.59 -0.35
N ASP A 33 9.59 -13.46 -1.05
CA ASP A 33 11.03 -13.31 -1.24
C ASP A 33 11.40 -12.22 -2.29
N GLY A 34 10.42 -11.54 -2.88
CA GLY A 34 10.60 -10.53 -3.91
C GLY A 34 10.88 -11.10 -5.30
N THR A 35 10.64 -12.41 -5.53
CA THR A 35 10.62 -13.02 -6.85
C THR A 35 9.26 -12.79 -7.51
N CYS A 36 9.23 -12.14 -8.67
CA CYS A 36 7.99 -11.85 -9.39
C CYS A 36 8.08 -12.28 -10.87
N PRO A 37 7.51 -13.44 -11.24
CA PRO A 37 7.43 -13.88 -12.63
C PRO A 37 6.51 -12.94 -13.43
N THR A 38 7.07 -12.17 -14.36
CA THR A 38 6.33 -11.14 -15.11
C THR A 38 5.20 -11.70 -15.98
N GLY A 39 5.22 -13.00 -16.29
CA GLY A 39 4.15 -13.68 -17.03
C GLY A 39 2.89 -13.97 -16.21
N SER A 40 2.98 -13.90 -14.88
CA SER A 40 1.85 -14.11 -13.96
C SER A 40 1.02 -12.85 -13.71
N ALA A 41 1.53 -11.68 -14.10
CA ALA A 41 0.81 -10.42 -13.97
C ALA A 41 -0.49 -10.45 -14.78
N ILE A 42 -1.60 -10.09 -14.13
CA ILE A 42 -2.92 -9.93 -14.75
C ILE A 42 -3.34 -8.47 -14.57
N PRO A 43 -2.89 -7.55 -15.47
CA PRO A 43 -3.26 -6.14 -15.40
C PRO A 43 -4.79 -5.93 -15.34
N PRO A 44 -5.33 -5.19 -14.34
CA PRO A 44 -6.77 -4.97 -14.20
C PRO A 44 -7.29 -3.91 -15.18
N LEU A 45 -6.87 -3.95 -16.44
CA LEU A 45 -7.17 -2.92 -17.46
C LEU A 45 -8.58 -3.04 -18.05
N SER A 46 -9.22 -4.21 -17.98
CA SER A 46 -10.59 -4.42 -18.46
C SER A 46 -11.61 -3.83 -17.49
N ASP A 47 -11.56 -4.26 -16.23
CA ASP A 47 -12.57 -3.92 -15.23
C ASP A 47 -12.11 -2.90 -14.20
N GLY A 48 -10.80 -2.79 -13.93
CA GLY A 48 -10.25 -1.88 -12.93
C GLY A 48 -10.68 -0.41 -13.14
N PRO A 49 -10.63 0.17 -14.36
CA PRO A 49 -11.16 1.51 -14.60
C PRO A 49 -12.64 1.67 -14.20
N GLY A 50 -13.46 0.65 -14.48
CA GLY A 50 -14.88 0.65 -14.12
C GLY A 50 -15.11 0.48 -12.61
N GLN A 51 -14.32 -0.38 -11.96
CA GLN A 51 -14.35 -0.56 -10.51
C GLN A 51 -13.96 0.74 -9.79
N MET A 52 -12.86 1.41 -10.21
CA MET A 52 -12.46 2.69 -9.63
C MET A 52 -13.54 3.77 -9.83
N GLN A 53 -14.16 3.83 -11.02
CA GLN A 53 -15.28 4.77 -11.23
C GLN A 53 -16.48 4.49 -10.33
N HIS A 54 -16.81 3.23 -10.09
CA HIS A 54 -17.85 2.83 -9.14
C HIS A 54 -17.50 3.29 -7.72
N PHE A 55 -16.33 2.90 -7.23
CA PHE A 55 -15.86 3.26 -5.89
C PHE A 55 -15.84 4.78 -5.65
N VAL A 56 -15.48 5.60 -6.67
CA VAL A 56 -15.54 7.06 -6.52
C VAL A 56 -16.99 7.58 -6.57
N LYS A 57 -17.79 7.15 -7.55
CA LYS A 57 -19.12 7.76 -7.79
C LYS A 57 -20.17 7.31 -6.79
N ASP A 58 -20.15 6.03 -6.43
CA ASP A 58 -21.17 5.41 -5.62
C ASP A 58 -20.74 5.35 -4.14
N ASP A 59 -19.45 5.10 -3.87
CA ASP A 59 -18.93 4.95 -2.50
C ASP A 59 -18.09 6.13 -1.99
N GLN A 60 -17.91 7.17 -2.82
CA GLN A 60 -17.16 8.40 -2.52
C GLN A 60 -15.68 8.17 -2.18
N MET A 61 -15.11 7.00 -2.51
CA MET A 61 -13.67 6.75 -2.32
C MET A 61 -12.84 7.77 -3.08
N ASN A 62 -11.66 8.07 -2.56
CA ASN A 62 -10.82 9.16 -3.05
C ASN A 62 -9.32 8.83 -3.14
N ILE A 63 -8.96 7.58 -2.91
CA ILE A 63 -7.60 7.06 -3.08
C ILE A 63 -7.66 5.62 -3.62
N PHE A 64 -6.70 5.25 -4.46
CA PHE A 64 -6.49 3.86 -4.88
C PHE A 64 -5.00 3.53 -4.80
N ARG A 65 -4.68 2.30 -4.41
CA ARG A 65 -3.31 1.76 -4.45
C ARG A 65 -3.23 0.75 -5.57
N LEU A 66 -2.20 0.87 -6.40
CA LEU A 66 -2.03 0.17 -7.66
C LEU A 66 -0.72 -0.63 -7.60
N PRO A 67 -0.73 -1.82 -6.96
CA PRO A 67 0.45 -2.66 -6.81
C PRO A 67 1.04 -3.04 -8.17
N VAL A 68 2.36 -3.08 -8.26
CA VAL A 68 3.09 -3.54 -9.44
C VAL A 68 4.45 -4.09 -9.04
N SER A 69 4.89 -5.17 -9.67
CA SER A 69 6.23 -5.71 -9.42
C SER A 69 7.33 -4.89 -10.09
N TRP A 70 8.46 -4.78 -9.43
CA TRP A 70 9.68 -4.18 -9.95
C TRP A 70 10.14 -4.90 -11.24
N GLN A 71 10.07 -6.23 -11.24
CA GLN A 71 10.37 -7.06 -12.41
C GLN A 71 9.49 -6.69 -13.61
N PHE A 72 8.21 -6.42 -13.40
CA PHE A 72 7.32 -5.98 -14.48
C PHE A 72 7.76 -4.62 -15.04
N LEU A 73 7.99 -3.63 -14.18
CA LEU A 73 8.37 -2.27 -14.60
C LEU A 73 9.68 -2.23 -15.41
N LEU A 74 10.66 -3.07 -15.05
CA LEU A 74 11.97 -3.12 -15.71
C LEU A 74 12.11 -4.26 -16.72
N ASN A 75 11.07 -5.08 -16.89
CA ASN A 75 11.14 -6.30 -17.70
C ASN A 75 12.37 -7.16 -17.33
N ASN A 76 12.52 -7.41 -16.01
CA ASN A 76 13.61 -8.16 -15.38
C ASN A 76 15.02 -7.57 -15.52
N LYS A 77 15.18 -6.32 -15.97
CA LYS A 77 16.49 -5.66 -16.11
C LYS A 77 16.80 -4.79 -14.90
N LEU A 78 17.27 -5.39 -13.81
CA LEU A 78 17.63 -4.66 -12.59
C LEU A 78 18.64 -3.53 -12.89
N GLY A 79 18.36 -2.32 -12.41
CA GLY A 79 19.17 -1.12 -12.69
C GLY A 79 19.05 -0.58 -14.12
N GLY A 80 18.16 -1.16 -14.93
CA GLY A 80 17.83 -0.69 -16.27
C GLY A 80 16.78 0.41 -16.29
N THR A 81 16.45 0.87 -17.49
CA THR A 81 15.36 1.81 -17.70
C THR A 81 14.01 1.12 -17.63
N LEU A 82 12.98 1.86 -17.23
CA LEU A 82 11.57 1.46 -17.36
C LEU A 82 11.28 0.89 -18.75
N ASP A 83 10.72 -0.32 -18.81
CA ASP A 83 10.32 -0.97 -20.06
C ASP A 83 9.10 -0.25 -20.64
N SER A 84 9.22 0.24 -21.87
CA SER A 84 8.18 1.10 -22.47
C SER A 84 6.84 0.37 -22.69
N SER A 85 6.87 -0.94 -22.95
CA SER A 85 5.65 -1.72 -23.16
C SER A 85 4.93 -1.96 -21.83
N ASN A 86 5.67 -2.40 -20.82
CA ASN A 86 5.11 -2.67 -19.50
C ASN A 86 4.67 -1.38 -18.81
N MET A 87 5.46 -0.30 -18.90
CA MET A 87 5.03 1.01 -18.44
C MET A 87 3.81 1.53 -19.19
N GLY A 88 3.71 1.30 -20.50
CA GLY A 88 2.52 1.68 -21.26
C GLY A 88 1.24 0.99 -20.76
N LYS A 89 1.35 -0.23 -20.22
CA LYS A 89 0.22 -0.92 -19.58
C LYS A 89 -0.07 -0.36 -18.19
N TYR A 90 0.95 -0.22 -17.34
CA TYR A 90 0.78 0.31 -15.99
C TYR A 90 0.23 1.74 -16.00
N ASP A 91 0.75 2.57 -16.90
CA ASP A 91 0.31 3.96 -17.04
C ASP A 91 -1.16 4.06 -17.47
N LYS A 92 -1.70 3.12 -18.27
CA LYS A 92 -3.14 3.12 -18.58
C LYS A 92 -4.00 3.00 -17.32
N LEU A 93 -3.58 2.18 -16.35
CA LEU A 93 -4.29 2.07 -15.07
C LEU A 93 -4.10 3.33 -14.22
N MET A 94 -2.87 3.85 -14.13
CA MET A 94 -2.59 5.12 -13.44
C MET A 94 -3.43 6.27 -13.99
N GLN A 95 -3.51 6.44 -15.31
CA GLN A 95 -4.33 7.48 -15.93
C GLN A 95 -5.83 7.24 -15.70
N ALA A 96 -6.30 5.99 -15.74
CA ALA A 96 -7.68 5.67 -15.42
C ALA A 96 -8.03 6.04 -13.97
N CYS A 97 -7.12 5.77 -13.02
CA CYS A 97 -7.25 6.19 -11.63
C CYS A 97 -7.29 7.72 -11.52
N LEU A 98 -6.30 8.42 -12.09
CA LEU A 98 -6.20 9.89 -12.00
C LEU A 98 -7.40 10.59 -12.63
N ALA A 99 -7.97 10.03 -13.69
CA ALA A 99 -9.17 10.54 -14.35
C ALA A 99 -10.44 10.48 -13.48
N THR A 100 -10.45 9.64 -12.43
CA THR A 100 -11.54 9.67 -11.43
C THR A 100 -11.47 10.88 -10.52
N GLY A 101 -10.31 11.54 -10.44
CA GLY A 101 -10.03 12.60 -9.47
C GLY A 101 -9.53 12.08 -8.12
N ALA A 102 -9.37 10.78 -7.94
CA ALA A 102 -8.75 10.20 -6.74
C ALA A 102 -7.22 10.40 -6.70
N TYR A 103 -6.64 10.17 -5.52
CA TYR A 103 -5.21 9.92 -5.36
C TYR A 103 -4.86 8.51 -5.85
N CYS A 104 -3.69 8.35 -6.45
CA CYS A 104 -3.25 7.09 -7.06
C CYS A 104 -1.86 6.75 -6.52
N ALA A 105 -1.80 5.76 -5.63
CA ALA A 105 -0.56 5.27 -5.05
C ALA A 105 0.06 4.19 -5.93
N ILE A 106 1.28 4.46 -6.37
CA ILE A 106 2.16 3.45 -6.95
C ILE A 106 2.70 2.64 -5.77
N ASP A 107 2.49 1.34 -5.79
CA ASP A 107 3.09 0.42 -4.83
C ASP A 107 4.07 -0.51 -5.55
N LEU A 108 5.34 -0.49 -5.12
CA LEU A 108 6.37 -1.39 -5.61
C LEU A 108 6.32 -2.70 -4.79
N HIS A 109 5.66 -3.72 -5.34
CA HIS A 109 5.19 -4.88 -4.59
C HIS A 109 6.27 -5.98 -4.43
N ASN A 110 7.36 -5.67 -3.72
CA ASN A 110 8.60 -6.45 -3.79
C ASN A 110 9.23 -6.86 -2.44
N PHE A 111 8.59 -6.59 -1.30
CA PHE A 111 9.04 -7.12 0.00
C PHE A 111 10.48 -6.71 0.39
N ALA A 112 10.89 -5.51 -0.03
CA ALA A 112 12.26 -4.98 0.03
C ALA A 112 13.33 -5.85 -0.67
N ARG A 113 12.92 -6.68 -1.62
CA ARG A 113 13.77 -7.68 -2.27
C ARG A 113 13.65 -7.68 -3.79
N TRP A 114 14.68 -8.25 -4.40
CA TRP A 114 14.67 -8.69 -5.79
C TRP A 114 15.22 -10.11 -5.85
N ASN A 115 14.38 -11.07 -6.23
CA ASN A 115 14.75 -12.49 -6.38
C ASN A 115 15.50 -13.05 -5.15
N GLY A 116 14.91 -12.89 -3.95
CA GLY A 116 15.44 -13.39 -2.69
C GLY A 116 16.52 -12.51 -2.04
N LYS A 117 16.94 -11.41 -2.68
CA LYS A 117 18.02 -10.54 -2.17
C LYS A 117 17.51 -9.18 -1.73
N ILE A 118 17.90 -8.77 -0.52
CA ILE A 118 17.41 -7.56 0.15
C ILE A 118 18.10 -6.31 -0.41
N ILE A 119 17.33 -5.26 -0.66
CA ILE A 119 17.84 -3.98 -1.15
C ILE A 119 18.78 -3.35 -0.10
N GLY A 120 19.96 -2.92 -0.55
CA GLY A 120 20.97 -2.27 0.30
C GLY A 120 21.66 -3.21 1.28
N GLN A 121 21.40 -4.52 1.21
CA GLN A 121 21.87 -5.52 2.18
C GLN A 121 22.31 -6.81 1.46
N ASP A 122 23.29 -7.52 2.03
CA ASP A 122 23.65 -8.91 1.70
C ASP A 122 23.66 -9.30 0.20
N GLY A 123 24.26 -8.43 -0.63
CA GLY A 123 24.44 -8.69 -2.06
C GLY A 123 23.18 -8.56 -2.91
N GLY A 124 22.12 -7.94 -2.39
CA GLY A 124 20.96 -7.53 -3.19
C GLY A 124 21.16 -6.23 -3.96
N PRO A 125 20.08 -5.71 -4.55
CA PRO A 125 20.14 -4.45 -5.29
C PRO A 125 20.75 -3.32 -4.46
N THR A 126 21.55 -2.47 -5.08
CA THR A 126 22.12 -1.31 -4.37
C THR A 126 21.06 -0.26 -4.10
N ASN A 127 21.32 0.63 -3.13
CA ASN A 127 20.47 1.79 -2.88
C ASN A 127 20.33 2.68 -4.12
N ASP A 128 21.37 2.76 -4.96
CA ASP A 128 21.31 3.51 -6.23
C ASP A 128 20.36 2.85 -7.24
N GLN A 129 20.35 1.52 -7.35
CA GLN A 129 19.40 0.81 -8.23
C GLN A 129 17.95 0.99 -7.76
N PHE A 130 17.72 0.96 -6.44
CA PHE A 130 16.41 1.24 -5.86
C PHE A 130 16.00 2.72 -6.00
N ALA A 131 16.92 3.66 -5.78
CA ALA A 131 16.66 5.07 -5.99
C ALA A 131 16.42 5.41 -7.47
N ASP A 132 17.06 4.69 -8.40
CA ASP A 132 16.92 4.94 -9.83
C ASP A 132 15.52 4.59 -10.36
N ILE A 133 14.93 3.46 -9.94
CA ILE A 133 13.54 3.15 -10.33
C ILE A 133 12.57 4.23 -9.85
N TRP A 134 12.74 4.72 -8.62
CA TRP A 134 11.93 5.80 -8.07
C TRP A 134 12.16 7.14 -8.76
N LYS A 135 13.40 7.46 -9.11
CA LYS A 135 13.74 8.63 -9.94
C LYS A 135 13.01 8.61 -11.27
N GLN A 136 13.01 7.47 -11.96
CA GLN A 136 12.35 7.32 -13.27
C GLN A 136 10.82 7.47 -13.16
N LEU A 137 10.19 6.85 -12.17
CA LEU A 137 8.75 7.00 -11.89
C LEU A 137 8.41 8.45 -11.52
N ALA A 138 9.21 9.09 -10.67
CA ALA A 138 9.02 10.48 -10.27
C ALA A 138 9.15 11.43 -11.47
N ILE A 139 10.12 11.24 -12.37
CA ILE A 139 10.23 12.02 -13.62
C ILE A 139 8.94 11.94 -14.43
N LYS A 140 8.35 10.75 -14.54
CA LYS A 140 7.10 10.54 -15.30
C LYS A 140 5.90 11.23 -14.65
N TYR A 141 5.81 11.23 -13.31
CA TYR A 141 4.59 11.61 -12.59
C TYR A 141 4.64 12.92 -11.80
N LYS A 142 5.81 13.59 -11.70
CA LYS A 142 6.01 14.78 -10.86
C LYS A 142 5.04 15.93 -11.08
N ALA A 143 4.44 16.05 -12.26
CA ALA A 143 3.48 17.11 -12.57
C ALA A 143 2.09 16.89 -11.95
N ASN A 144 1.80 15.70 -11.42
CA ASN A 144 0.50 15.38 -10.85
C ASN A 144 0.60 15.16 -9.33
N GLU A 145 0.00 16.08 -8.57
CA GLU A 145 0.04 16.09 -7.10
C GLU A 145 -0.77 14.95 -6.47
N LYS A 146 -1.66 14.31 -7.24
CA LYS A 146 -2.48 13.17 -6.79
C LYS A 146 -1.76 11.84 -6.88
N VAL A 147 -0.54 11.80 -7.41
CA VAL A 147 0.30 10.60 -7.36
C VAL A 147 0.91 10.46 -5.98
N ILE A 148 0.92 9.24 -5.46
CA ILE A 148 1.59 8.87 -4.20
C ILE A 148 2.66 7.82 -4.53
N PHE A 149 3.85 7.99 -3.96
CA PHE A 149 4.95 7.04 -4.14
C PHE A 149 5.03 6.12 -2.92
N GLY A 150 4.45 4.93 -2.99
CA GLY A 150 4.58 3.88 -1.99
C GLY A 150 5.88 3.11 -2.19
N LEU A 151 6.90 3.41 -1.36
CA LEU A 151 8.28 3.04 -1.67
C LEU A 151 8.53 1.54 -1.84
N MET A 152 7.80 0.72 -1.08
CA MET A 152 7.95 -0.73 -1.09
C MET A 152 6.78 -1.38 -0.34
N ASN A 153 6.23 -2.46 -0.88
CA ASN A 153 5.33 -3.31 -0.14
C ASN A 153 6.09 -4.13 0.91
N GLU A 154 5.61 -4.12 2.15
CA GLU A 154 5.93 -5.10 3.20
C GLU A 154 7.39 -5.59 3.32
N PRO A 155 8.37 -4.71 3.62
CA PRO A 155 9.68 -5.16 4.08
C PRO A 155 9.54 -6.10 5.30
N HIS A 156 10.24 -7.23 5.26
CA HIS A 156 10.30 -8.19 6.37
C HIS A 156 11.70 -8.78 6.48
N ASP A 157 12.11 -9.22 7.68
CA ASP A 157 13.43 -9.82 7.93
C ASP A 157 14.60 -8.97 7.38
N VAL A 158 14.51 -7.65 7.52
CA VAL A 158 15.55 -6.70 7.09
C VAL A 158 16.29 -6.11 8.29
N ASP A 159 17.54 -5.67 8.09
CA ASP A 159 18.14 -4.67 8.96
C ASP A 159 17.39 -3.35 8.76
N ILE A 160 16.68 -2.92 9.80
CA ILE A 160 15.78 -1.76 9.74
C ILE A 160 16.54 -0.41 9.61
N ILE A 161 17.79 -0.34 10.07
CA ILE A 161 18.62 0.87 9.94
C ILE A 161 19.17 0.98 8.52
N ALA A 162 19.64 -0.14 7.94
CA ALA A 162 20.04 -0.19 6.54
C ALA A 162 18.83 0.07 5.61
N TRP A 163 17.65 -0.45 5.95
CA TRP A 163 16.42 -0.18 5.21
C TRP A 163 16.01 1.30 5.26
N ALA A 164 16.08 1.96 6.43
CA ALA A 164 15.82 3.40 6.53
C ALA A 164 16.79 4.23 5.64
N THR A 165 18.03 3.77 5.48
CA THR A 165 19.00 4.38 4.55
C THR A 165 18.56 4.21 3.08
N SER A 166 18.00 3.04 2.73
CA SER A 166 17.44 2.77 1.39
C SER A 166 16.23 3.67 1.11
N CYS A 167 15.32 3.83 2.08
CA CYS A 167 14.20 4.76 2.00
C CYS A 167 14.66 6.21 1.81
N GLN A 168 15.70 6.64 2.54
CA GLN A 168 16.27 7.99 2.37
C GLN A 168 16.79 8.21 0.95
N ALA A 169 17.49 7.23 0.36
CA ALA A 169 17.99 7.32 -1.01
C ALA A 169 16.84 7.51 -2.02
N ALA A 170 15.75 6.73 -1.89
CA ALA A 170 14.58 6.87 -2.74
C ALA A 170 13.87 8.22 -2.56
N VAL A 171 13.64 8.68 -1.32
CA VAL A 171 13.07 10.01 -1.03
C VAL A 171 13.89 11.11 -1.70
N THR A 172 15.21 11.11 -1.49
CA THR A 172 16.10 12.11 -2.08
C THR A 172 16.02 12.08 -3.60
N ALA A 173 16.03 10.91 -4.23
CA ALA A 173 15.94 10.78 -5.68
C ALA A 173 14.62 11.29 -6.26
N ILE A 174 13.49 10.99 -5.61
CA ILE A 174 12.16 11.48 -5.99
C ILE A 174 12.10 13.01 -5.91
N ARG A 175 12.53 13.59 -4.79
CA ARG A 175 12.47 15.04 -4.58
C ARG A 175 13.41 15.79 -5.52
N ASN A 176 14.63 15.28 -5.77
CA ASN A 176 15.63 15.94 -6.61
C ASN A 176 15.22 16.08 -8.09
N VAL A 177 14.29 15.25 -8.59
CA VAL A 177 13.76 15.39 -9.96
C VAL A 177 12.53 16.28 -10.07
N GLY A 178 12.09 16.87 -8.96
CA GLY A 178 11.02 17.87 -8.89
C GLY A 178 9.64 17.34 -8.51
N ALA A 179 9.53 16.10 -8.01
CA ALA A 179 8.28 15.60 -7.43
C ALA A 179 8.17 16.04 -5.96
N THR A 180 7.88 17.32 -5.73
CA THR A 180 7.96 17.96 -4.40
C THR A 180 6.64 18.05 -3.65
N SER A 181 5.50 17.91 -4.31
CA SER A 181 4.15 18.03 -3.71
C SER A 181 3.54 16.69 -3.29
N GLN A 182 3.99 15.58 -3.90
CA GLN A 182 3.43 14.25 -3.69
C GLN A 182 3.73 13.69 -2.29
N MET A 183 2.83 12.84 -1.80
CA MET A 183 3.11 11.98 -0.65
C MET A 183 4.09 10.87 -1.04
N ILE A 184 4.95 10.49 -0.09
CA ILE A 184 5.83 9.31 -0.16
C ILE A 184 5.54 8.46 1.08
N LEU A 185 5.19 7.19 0.86
CA LEU A 185 4.90 6.25 1.96
C LEU A 185 6.19 5.53 2.36
N LEU A 186 6.46 5.49 3.66
CA LEU A 186 7.66 4.95 4.27
C LEU A 186 7.31 3.65 5.01
N PRO A 187 7.60 2.48 4.42
CA PRO A 187 7.28 1.18 5.01
C PRO A 187 8.36 0.72 6.00
N GLY A 188 7.93 0.14 7.12
CA GLY A 188 8.77 -0.51 8.14
C GLY A 188 9.00 -2.02 7.92
N ASN A 189 9.63 -2.66 8.91
CA ASN A 189 9.85 -4.11 8.97
C ASN A 189 8.59 -4.88 9.43
N ASP A 190 8.68 -6.21 9.52
CA ASP A 190 7.60 -7.12 9.89
C ASP A 190 6.33 -6.88 9.04
N PHE A 191 6.52 -6.83 7.72
CA PHE A 191 5.44 -6.60 6.75
C PHE A 191 4.69 -5.28 7.03
N THR A 192 5.40 -4.26 7.54
CA THR A 192 4.82 -2.99 8.01
C THR A 192 3.70 -3.12 9.05
N SER A 193 3.68 -4.22 9.80
CA SER A 193 2.59 -4.54 10.72
C SER A 193 2.39 -3.47 11.79
N ALA A 194 1.17 -2.94 11.92
CA ALA A 194 0.82 -1.99 12.97
C ALA A 194 1.14 -2.53 14.38
N GLY A 195 1.01 -3.85 14.58
CA GLY A 195 1.28 -4.50 15.87
C GLY A 195 2.76 -4.58 16.24
N LYS A 196 3.67 -4.35 15.29
CA LYS A 196 5.12 -4.45 15.48
C LYS A 196 5.87 -3.16 15.19
N PHE A 197 5.30 -2.25 14.42
CA PHE A 197 5.94 -1.05 13.88
C PHE A 197 6.75 -0.24 14.90
N VAL A 198 6.23 -0.06 16.11
CA VAL A 198 6.93 0.65 17.19
C VAL A 198 7.95 -0.27 17.88
N ALA A 199 7.53 -1.47 18.26
CA ALA A 199 8.30 -2.40 19.07
C ALA A 199 9.54 -2.97 18.34
N ASN A 200 9.47 -3.16 17.02
CA ASN A 200 10.57 -3.66 16.21
C ASN A 200 11.57 -2.57 15.77
N GLY A 201 11.38 -1.33 16.22
CA GLY A 201 12.26 -0.20 15.92
C GLY A 201 12.02 0.48 14.57
N SER A 202 11.06 0.02 13.75
CA SER A 202 10.77 0.63 12.43
C SER A 202 10.36 2.08 12.53
N GLY A 203 9.44 2.40 13.45
CA GLY A 203 9.02 3.77 13.69
C GLY A 203 10.21 4.67 14.01
N ALA A 204 11.08 4.26 14.94
CA ALA A 204 12.26 5.02 15.34
C ALA A 204 13.26 5.20 14.19
N ALA A 205 13.57 4.12 13.46
CA ALA A 205 14.49 4.15 12.33
C ALA A 205 14.01 5.08 11.21
N LEU A 206 12.72 5.06 10.89
CA LEU A 206 12.16 5.86 9.78
C LEU A 206 11.90 7.33 10.16
N LEU A 207 12.03 7.74 11.44
CA LEU A 207 11.97 9.15 11.83
C LEU A 207 13.11 10.00 11.26
N VAL A 208 14.26 9.36 10.97
CA VAL A 208 15.46 10.03 10.46
C VAL A 208 15.36 10.35 8.97
N VAL A 209 14.41 9.74 8.25
CA VAL A 209 14.20 9.99 6.81
C VAL A 209 13.61 11.38 6.61
N LYS A 210 14.30 12.23 5.84
CA LYS A 210 13.92 13.63 5.55
C LYS A 210 13.91 13.91 4.06
N ASN A 211 13.13 14.92 3.67
CA ASN A 211 13.30 15.59 2.38
C ASN A 211 14.68 16.29 2.32
N PRO A 212 15.18 16.64 1.13
CA PRO A 212 16.45 17.38 0.98
C PRO A 212 16.51 18.72 1.71
N ASP A 213 15.36 19.34 1.99
CA ASP A 213 15.25 20.59 2.77
C ASP A 213 15.24 20.36 4.29
N GLY A 214 15.43 19.11 4.75
CA GLY A 214 15.41 18.72 6.16
C GLY A 214 14.02 18.50 6.75
N THR A 215 12.95 18.75 6.00
CA THR A 215 11.56 18.56 6.48
C THR A 215 11.09 17.11 6.35
N THR A 216 9.94 16.80 6.96
CA THR A 216 9.21 15.54 6.74
C THR A 216 7.89 15.76 5.99
N ASN A 217 7.71 16.91 5.34
CA ASN A 217 6.47 17.24 4.65
C ASN A 217 6.19 16.21 3.55
N GLY A 218 4.97 15.65 3.55
CA GLY A 218 4.57 14.60 2.62
C GLY A 218 5.23 13.24 2.85
N LEU A 219 6.03 13.04 3.90
CA LEU A 219 6.60 11.73 4.27
C LEU A 219 5.69 11.06 5.30
N ILE A 220 4.95 10.04 4.86
CA ILE A 220 3.90 9.37 5.63
C ILE A 220 4.37 7.96 5.98
N PHE A 221 4.13 7.46 7.18
CA PHE A 221 4.43 6.06 7.48
C PHE A 221 3.41 5.13 6.83
N ASP A 222 3.89 4.07 6.18
CA ASP A 222 3.07 3.03 5.58
C ASP A 222 2.83 1.92 6.60
N ILE A 223 1.56 1.55 6.81
CA ILE A 223 1.12 0.66 7.89
C ILE A 223 0.15 -0.37 7.33
N HIS A 224 0.41 -1.65 7.59
CA HIS A 224 -0.48 -2.75 7.24
C HIS A 224 -0.99 -3.46 8.49
N LYS A 225 -2.18 -4.04 8.41
CA LYS A 225 -2.67 -4.98 9.44
C LYS A 225 -3.82 -5.85 8.94
N TYR A 226 -3.70 -7.16 9.14
CA TYR A 226 -4.80 -8.12 8.95
C TYR A 226 -5.37 -8.60 10.30
N LEU A 227 -6.56 -9.19 10.25
CA LEU A 227 -7.37 -9.51 11.43
C LEU A 227 -7.36 -10.99 11.80
N ASP A 228 -6.76 -11.82 10.95
CA ASP A 228 -6.64 -13.25 11.16
C ASP A 228 -5.54 -13.61 12.15
N VAL A 229 -5.53 -14.90 12.53
CA VAL A 229 -4.77 -15.46 13.65
C VAL A 229 -3.27 -15.16 13.62
N ASP A 230 -2.70 -15.02 12.43
CA ASP A 230 -1.27 -14.80 12.20
C ASP A 230 -0.96 -13.51 11.42
N ASN A 231 -1.95 -12.61 11.26
CA ASN A 231 -1.80 -11.34 10.54
C ASN A 231 -1.41 -11.50 9.05
N SER A 232 -1.65 -12.66 8.44
CA SER A 232 -1.25 -12.93 7.05
C SER A 232 -2.29 -12.53 6.01
N GLY A 233 -3.56 -12.35 6.41
CA GLY A 233 -4.64 -12.12 5.46
C GLY A 233 -4.97 -13.33 4.58
N ASN A 234 -4.59 -14.55 5.00
CA ASN A 234 -4.87 -15.76 4.23
C ASN A 234 -5.95 -16.66 4.86
N HIS A 235 -6.43 -16.32 6.06
CA HIS A 235 -7.54 -17.01 6.70
C HIS A 235 -8.86 -16.26 6.55
N VAL A 236 -9.96 -17.01 6.57
CA VAL A 236 -11.32 -16.46 6.36
C VAL A 236 -11.91 -15.85 7.64
N GLU A 237 -11.49 -16.32 8.82
CA GLU A 237 -12.01 -15.86 10.10
C GLU A 237 -11.12 -14.76 10.70
N CYS A 238 -11.75 -13.86 11.46
CA CYS A 238 -11.08 -12.78 12.16
C CYS A 238 -11.01 -13.10 13.65
N THR A 239 -9.84 -12.90 14.26
CA THR A 239 -9.58 -13.21 15.68
C THR A 239 -9.35 -11.96 16.53
N THR A 240 -9.25 -10.78 15.93
CA THR A 240 -9.02 -9.51 16.62
C THR A 240 -9.57 -8.32 15.81
N ASP A 241 -9.89 -7.22 16.49
CA ASP A 241 -10.24 -5.93 15.86
C ASP A 241 -9.04 -4.99 15.69
N ASN A 242 -7.84 -5.42 16.10
CA ASN A 242 -6.59 -4.66 16.03
C ASN A 242 -6.59 -3.29 16.72
N THR A 243 -7.60 -2.93 17.49
CA THR A 243 -7.73 -1.57 18.06
C THR A 243 -6.56 -1.20 18.96
N GLU A 244 -6.03 -2.14 19.74
CA GLU A 244 -4.83 -1.94 20.57
C GLU A 244 -3.55 -1.68 19.74
N ALA A 245 -3.39 -2.38 18.62
CA ALA A 245 -2.26 -2.18 17.72
C ALA A 245 -2.31 -0.78 17.07
N PHE A 246 -3.49 -0.39 16.57
CA PHE A 246 -3.69 0.94 16.01
C PHE A 246 -3.64 2.04 17.08
N ALA A 247 -4.02 1.77 18.33
CA ALA A 247 -3.84 2.72 19.43
C ALA A 247 -2.35 3.00 19.69
N SER A 248 -1.54 1.94 19.72
CA SER A 248 -0.09 2.02 19.93
C SER A 248 0.61 2.83 18.82
N VAL A 249 0.26 2.57 17.56
CA VAL A 249 0.79 3.35 16.43
C VAL A 249 0.27 4.79 16.48
N ALA A 250 -1.00 5.02 16.79
CA ALA A 250 -1.56 6.37 16.87
C ALA A 250 -0.85 7.21 17.93
N GLN A 251 -0.56 6.63 19.10
CA GLN A 251 0.23 7.28 20.14
C GLN A 251 1.62 7.67 19.63
N PHE A 252 2.35 6.72 19.02
CA PHE A 252 3.67 7.00 18.44
C PHE A 252 3.63 8.12 17.39
N LEU A 253 2.62 8.12 16.51
CA LEU A 253 2.44 9.16 15.51
C LEU A 253 2.22 10.54 16.14
N ARG A 254 1.39 10.64 17.18
CA ARG A 254 1.12 11.90 17.90
C ARG A 254 2.37 12.43 18.58
N GLU A 255 3.07 11.57 19.33
CA GLU A 255 4.29 11.92 20.07
C GLU A 255 5.39 12.45 19.16
N ASN A 256 5.46 11.96 17.93
CA ASN A 256 6.50 12.33 16.97
C ASN A 256 6.03 13.34 15.91
N GLY A 257 4.80 13.85 16.00
CA GLY A 257 4.26 14.79 15.02
C GLY A 257 4.22 14.23 13.59
N ARG A 258 3.95 12.93 13.44
CA ARG A 258 3.91 12.22 12.16
C ARG A 258 2.50 11.76 11.82
N LYS A 259 2.33 11.33 10.57
CA LYS A 259 1.08 10.77 10.06
C LYS A 259 1.34 9.37 9.50
N GLY A 260 0.33 8.52 9.57
CA GLY A 260 0.32 7.19 8.98
C GLY A 260 -0.79 7.03 7.97
N LEU A 261 -0.60 6.15 6.99
CA LEU A 261 -1.64 5.69 6.08
C LEU A 261 -1.75 4.18 6.22
N VAL A 262 -2.96 3.68 6.48
CA VAL A 262 -3.20 2.23 6.51
C VAL A 262 -3.41 1.77 5.08
N SER A 263 -2.33 1.40 4.38
CA SER A 263 -2.39 1.16 2.93
C SER A 263 -2.76 -0.27 2.54
N GLU A 264 -2.77 -1.19 3.51
CA GLU A 264 -3.43 -2.50 3.40
C GLU A 264 -4.08 -2.95 4.70
N THR A 265 -5.33 -3.39 4.58
CA THR A 265 -6.03 -4.18 5.59
C THR A 265 -7.21 -4.88 4.92
N GLY A 266 -7.52 -6.10 5.33
CA GLY A 266 -8.59 -6.90 4.74
C GLY A 266 -9.10 -7.96 5.70
N ALA A 267 -10.26 -8.52 5.39
CA ALA A 267 -10.93 -9.51 6.21
C ALA A 267 -11.80 -10.44 5.33
N GLY A 268 -12.07 -11.65 5.82
CA GLY A 268 -13.05 -12.53 5.18
C GLY A 268 -14.49 -12.07 5.42
N SER A 269 -15.44 -12.66 4.70
CA SER A 269 -16.88 -12.32 4.81
C SER A 269 -17.62 -13.20 5.83
N THR A 270 -17.13 -13.24 7.07
CA THR A 270 -17.71 -14.05 8.16
C THR A 270 -18.26 -13.19 9.29
N ALA A 271 -19.07 -13.78 10.18
CA ALA A 271 -19.67 -13.05 11.29
C ALA A 271 -18.61 -12.40 12.22
N SER A 272 -17.51 -13.10 12.51
CA SER A 272 -16.42 -12.52 13.30
C SER A 272 -15.81 -11.29 12.63
N CYS A 273 -15.65 -11.35 11.31
CA CYS A 273 -15.05 -10.27 10.53
C CYS A 273 -15.96 -9.07 10.38
N PHE A 274 -17.29 -9.25 10.23
CA PHE A 274 -18.23 -8.12 10.23
C PHE A 274 -18.17 -7.30 11.52
N THR A 275 -17.93 -7.94 12.67
CA THR A 275 -17.74 -7.22 13.93
C THR A 275 -16.35 -6.59 14.00
N ALA A 276 -15.31 -7.39 13.84
CA ALA A 276 -13.93 -6.96 14.09
C ALA A 276 -13.43 -5.93 13.07
N PHE A 277 -13.73 -6.11 11.77
CA PHE A 277 -13.25 -5.22 10.72
C PHE A 277 -13.95 -3.85 10.75
N CYS A 278 -15.25 -3.84 11.02
CA CYS A 278 -15.98 -2.60 11.26
C CYS A 278 -15.43 -1.85 12.48
N ALA A 279 -15.12 -2.54 13.59
CA ALA A 279 -14.55 -1.94 14.79
C ALA A 279 -13.15 -1.34 14.53
N GLN A 280 -12.28 -2.07 13.83
CA GLN A 280 -10.97 -1.58 13.40
C GLN A 280 -11.07 -0.28 12.60
N ASN A 281 -11.87 -0.30 11.53
CA ASN A 281 -11.96 0.83 10.61
C ASN A 281 -12.63 2.04 11.27
N SER A 282 -13.57 1.80 12.20
CA SER A 282 -14.14 2.85 13.05
C SER A 282 -13.09 3.47 13.97
N PHE A 283 -12.24 2.66 14.58
CA PHE A 283 -11.16 3.16 15.44
C PHE A 283 -10.16 4.01 14.66
N ILE A 284 -9.75 3.58 13.45
CA ILE A 284 -8.85 4.36 12.59
C ILE A 284 -9.51 5.70 12.21
N ASN A 285 -10.80 5.72 11.87
CA ASN A 285 -11.58 6.94 11.63
C ASN A 285 -11.56 7.91 12.81
N GLN A 286 -11.72 7.41 14.03
CA GLN A 286 -11.72 8.22 15.25
C GLN A 286 -10.34 8.79 15.61
N ASN A 287 -9.26 8.31 14.99
CA ASN A 287 -7.89 8.75 15.19
C ASN A 287 -7.36 9.50 13.94
N SER A 288 -8.23 10.25 13.26
CA SER A 288 -7.87 10.92 11.99
C SER A 288 -6.96 12.15 12.15
N ASP A 289 -6.68 12.55 13.39
CA ASP A 289 -5.60 13.48 13.68
C ASP A 289 -4.22 12.88 13.41
N VAL A 290 -4.07 11.57 13.24
CA VAL A 290 -2.78 10.93 12.87
C VAL A 290 -2.87 9.94 11.73
N TYR A 291 -4.01 9.27 11.54
CA TYR A 291 -4.24 8.46 10.35
C TYR A 291 -4.84 9.29 9.23
N LEU A 292 -4.16 9.28 8.08
CA LEU A 292 -4.66 9.93 6.87
C LEU A 292 -5.77 9.14 6.20
N GLY A 293 -5.79 7.82 6.35
CA GLY A 293 -6.75 7.00 5.63
C GLY A 293 -6.58 5.49 5.76
N ILE A 294 -7.47 4.81 5.05
CA ILE A 294 -7.50 3.36 4.88
C ILE A 294 -7.57 3.06 3.37
N ILE A 295 -6.75 2.14 2.90
CA ILE A 295 -6.87 1.54 1.57
C ILE A 295 -7.09 0.04 1.77
N ALA A 296 -8.31 -0.43 1.55
CA ALA A 296 -8.69 -1.80 1.83
C ALA A 296 -8.10 -2.79 0.81
N TRP A 297 -7.83 -4.01 1.25
CA TRP A 297 -7.37 -5.13 0.42
C TRP A 297 -8.52 -6.16 0.27
N ALA A 298 -8.97 -6.52 -0.93
CA ALA A 298 -8.62 -5.94 -2.24
C ALA A 298 -9.69 -6.12 -3.31
N ALA A 299 -9.57 -5.34 -4.39
CA ALA A 299 -10.31 -5.45 -5.64
C ALA A 299 -9.35 -5.60 -6.84
N GLY A 300 -9.74 -5.17 -8.05
CA GLY A 300 -8.94 -5.29 -9.26
C GLY A 300 -9.16 -6.62 -9.97
N SER A 301 -8.07 -7.34 -10.25
CA SER A 301 -8.09 -8.63 -10.95
C SER A 301 -8.45 -9.83 -10.06
N PHE A 302 -8.66 -9.63 -8.76
CA PHE A 302 -9.14 -10.70 -7.88
C PHE A 302 -10.56 -11.14 -8.25
N SER A 303 -10.75 -12.47 -8.29
CA SER A 303 -12.09 -13.06 -8.36
C SER A 303 -12.92 -12.69 -7.13
N THR A 304 -14.24 -12.60 -7.29
CA THR A 304 -15.18 -12.43 -6.18
C THR A 304 -15.17 -13.61 -5.19
N SER A 305 -14.55 -14.73 -5.56
CA SER A 305 -14.34 -15.89 -4.70
C SER A 305 -13.02 -15.88 -3.92
N TYR A 306 -12.18 -14.86 -4.10
CA TYR A 306 -10.97 -14.69 -3.29
C TYR A 306 -11.37 -14.46 -1.82
N THR A 307 -10.62 -15.07 -0.89
CA THR A 307 -10.93 -15.08 0.55
C THR A 307 -11.20 -13.70 1.13
N LEU A 308 -10.38 -12.70 0.75
CA LEU A 308 -10.53 -11.30 1.18
C LEU A 308 -11.12 -10.40 0.07
N SER A 309 -11.90 -10.97 -0.84
CA SER A 309 -12.42 -10.21 -1.99
C SER A 309 -13.29 -9.04 -1.55
N LEU A 310 -12.92 -7.86 -2.01
CA LEU A 310 -13.74 -6.64 -2.05
C LEU A 310 -14.05 -6.24 -3.51
N THR A 311 -13.74 -7.10 -4.48
CA THR A 311 -14.10 -6.90 -5.90
C THR A 311 -15.63 -6.80 -6.05
N PRO A 312 -16.17 -5.72 -6.65
CA PRO A 312 -17.60 -5.59 -6.88
C PRO A 312 -18.06 -6.49 -8.03
N THR A 313 -19.30 -6.95 -7.96
CA THR A 313 -19.93 -7.76 -9.02
C THR A 313 -20.60 -6.87 -10.06
N LYS A 314 -20.59 -7.28 -11.33
CA LYS A 314 -21.42 -6.61 -12.35
C LYS A 314 -22.83 -7.20 -12.36
N GLN A 315 -23.83 -6.39 -12.00
CA GLN A 315 -25.24 -6.73 -12.05
C GLN A 315 -25.96 -5.73 -12.96
N ASN A 316 -26.60 -6.20 -14.03
CA ASN A 316 -27.31 -5.36 -15.00
C ASN A 316 -26.46 -4.19 -15.54
N GLY A 317 -25.17 -4.44 -15.79
CA GLY A 317 -24.23 -3.43 -16.30
C GLY A 317 -23.71 -2.42 -15.27
N LYS A 318 -24.07 -2.57 -13.98
CA LYS A 318 -23.57 -1.74 -12.88
C LYS A 318 -22.72 -2.56 -11.93
N PHE A 319 -21.73 -1.95 -11.32
CA PHE A 319 -20.99 -2.58 -10.23
C PHE A 319 -21.82 -2.51 -8.93
N VAL A 320 -21.75 -3.58 -8.16
CA VAL A 320 -22.41 -3.73 -6.86
C VAL A 320 -21.41 -4.37 -5.91
N ASP A 321 -21.08 -3.61 -4.86
CA ASP A 321 -20.25 -4.05 -3.76
C ASP A 321 -20.80 -5.29 -3.04
N ASN A 322 -19.89 -6.07 -2.49
CA ASN A 322 -20.27 -7.11 -1.56
C ASN A 322 -20.57 -6.54 -0.17
N LYS A 323 -21.22 -7.34 0.67
CA LYS A 323 -21.70 -6.91 1.99
C LYS A 323 -20.57 -6.41 2.90
N LEU A 324 -19.39 -7.04 2.87
CA LEU A 324 -18.27 -6.63 3.72
C LEU A 324 -17.72 -5.26 3.31
N ALA A 325 -17.52 -5.04 2.00
CA ALA A 325 -17.12 -3.74 1.45
C ALA A 325 -18.12 -2.65 1.84
N SER A 326 -19.41 -2.85 1.56
CA SER A 326 -20.44 -1.84 1.85
C SER A 326 -20.56 -1.55 3.35
N GLN A 327 -20.51 -2.57 4.22
CA GLN A 327 -20.77 -2.39 5.65
C GLN A 327 -19.55 -1.94 6.44
N CYS A 328 -18.38 -2.54 6.24
CA CYS A 328 -17.20 -2.29 7.08
C CYS A 328 -16.14 -1.39 6.46
N VAL A 329 -16.21 -1.10 5.17
CA VAL A 329 -15.31 -0.15 4.50
C VAL A 329 -16.06 1.14 4.20
N VAL A 330 -17.09 1.07 3.34
CA VAL A 330 -17.82 2.25 2.85
C VAL A 330 -18.66 2.90 3.95
N SER A 331 -19.61 2.17 4.53
CA SER A 331 -20.55 2.74 5.52
C SER A 331 -19.85 3.25 6.77
N VAL A 332 -18.81 2.55 7.25
CA VAL A 332 -18.03 2.97 8.42
C VAL A 332 -17.36 4.33 8.19
N TRP A 333 -16.88 4.62 6.98
CA TRP A 333 -16.28 5.91 6.66
C TRP A 333 -17.28 7.00 6.29
N LEU A 334 -18.35 6.67 5.55
CA LEU A 334 -19.39 7.65 5.20
C LEU A 334 -20.14 8.16 6.43
N ASN A 335 -20.41 7.28 7.40
CA ASN A 335 -21.14 7.62 8.63
C ASN A 335 -20.24 8.11 9.77
N ALA A 336 -18.92 8.17 9.54
CA ALA A 336 -17.99 8.71 10.51
C ALA A 336 -18.27 10.21 10.76
N PRO A 337 -18.36 10.67 12.02
CA PRO A 337 -18.70 12.06 12.31
C PRO A 337 -17.64 13.00 11.71
N THR A 338 -18.11 14.00 10.95
CA THR A 338 -17.23 15.08 10.49
C THR A 338 -17.21 16.16 11.56
N ALA A 339 -16.04 16.64 11.95
CA ALA A 339 -15.90 17.69 12.95
C ALA A 339 -16.73 18.93 12.57
N VAL A 340 -17.72 19.28 13.40
CA VAL A 340 -18.36 20.61 13.34
C VAL A 340 -17.48 21.54 14.16
N VAL A 341 -16.74 22.42 13.49
CA VAL A 341 -16.02 23.50 14.15
C VAL A 341 -17.06 24.52 14.64
N THR A 342 -17.52 24.39 15.88
CA THR A 342 -18.22 25.48 16.56
C THR A 342 -17.17 26.48 17.03
N SER A 343 -16.90 27.49 16.22
CA SER A 343 -16.15 28.68 16.66
C SER A 343 -16.95 29.36 17.77
N ALA A 344 -16.57 29.13 19.03
CA ALA A 344 -17.08 29.92 20.14
C ALA A 344 -16.53 31.34 20.02
N VAL A 345 -17.34 32.27 19.52
CA VAL A 345 -17.06 33.70 19.53
C VAL A 345 -17.06 34.16 20.99
N VAL A 346 -15.88 34.41 21.55
CA VAL A 346 -15.76 35.10 22.85
C VAL A 346 -15.87 36.61 22.58
N SER A 347 -17.02 37.19 22.89
CA SER A 347 -17.21 38.64 22.89
C SER A 347 -16.41 39.28 24.04
N PRO A 348 -15.60 40.33 23.80
CA PRO A 348 -14.96 41.07 24.88
C PRO A 348 -15.96 42.07 25.48
N THR A 349 -16.35 41.85 26.74
CA THR A 349 -17.09 42.87 27.51
C THR A 349 -16.13 43.96 27.96
N SER A 350 -16.19 45.11 27.29
CA SER A 350 -15.51 46.34 27.69
C SER A 350 -16.24 47.03 28.84
N SER A 351 -15.56 47.25 29.97
CA SER A 351 -15.95 48.26 30.95
C SER A 351 -14.88 49.35 31.06
N ARG A 352 -15.28 50.59 30.77
CA ARG A 352 -14.58 51.88 30.92
C ARG A 352 -15.41 52.68 31.96
N ALA A 353 -14.90 53.43 32.94
CA ALA A 353 -13.96 54.58 33.00
C ALA A 353 -13.43 54.71 34.46
N GLY A 354 -12.25 55.23 34.83
CA GLY A 354 -11.60 56.56 34.64
C GLY A 354 -11.72 57.42 35.93
N PRO A 355 -10.97 58.52 36.20
CA PRO A 355 -9.61 58.93 35.83
C PRO A 355 -8.78 59.52 37.02
N SER A 356 -7.47 59.80 36.86
CA SER A 356 -6.82 61.05 37.35
C SER A 356 -5.38 61.22 36.84
N THR A 357 -5.02 62.50 36.74
CA THR A 357 -3.88 63.16 36.09
C THR A 357 -2.57 63.14 36.89
N SER A 358 -1.41 63.25 36.22
CA SER A 358 -0.36 64.28 36.45
C SER A 358 0.86 64.06 35.55
N ALA A 359 1.47 65.17 35.15
CA ALA A 359 2.56 65.34 34.18
C ALA A 359 3.98 65.06 34.72
N SER A 360 4.95 64.79 33.84
CA SER A 360 6.13 65.66 33.60
C SER A 360 7.27 65.02 32.76
N ALA A 361 7.79 65.84 31.84
CA ALA A 361 9.19 66.06 31.41
C ALA A 361 10.09 64.96 30.78
N LEU A 362 10.42 65.22 29.50
CA LEU A 362 11.71 65.17 28.78
C LEU A 362 12.97 64.60 29.48
N GLU A 363 13.73 63.75 28.77
CA GLU A 363 15.13 64.01 28.40
C GLU A 363 15.68 63.04 27.31
N SER A 364 16.64 63.56 26.53
CA SER A 364 17.29 62.98 25.33
C SER A 364 18.67 62.37 25.63
N ALA A 365 19.12 61.40 24.82
CA ALA A 365 20.51 61.16 24.31
C ALA A 365 20.56 59.74 23.69
N THR A 366 20.75 59.47 22.39
CA THR A 366 21.87 59.68 21.43
C THR A 366 23.14 58.83 21.68
N VAL A 367 23.22 57.71 20.93
CA VAL A 367 24.34 57.12 20.12
C VAL A 367 25.69 56.78 20.78
N ILE A 368 26.22 55.57 20.47
CA ILE A 368 27.51 55.30 19.77
C ILE A 368 27.82 53.78 19.74
N GLN A 369 28.07 53.26 18.52
CA GLN A 369 28.81 52.02 18.23
C GLN A 369 30.33 52.26 18.25
N PRO A 370 31.15 51.20 18.27
CA PRO A 370 32.18 51.17 17.23
C PRO A 370 32.39 49.82 16.56
N SER A 371 32.69 49.93 15.27
CA SER A 371 33.22 48.95 14.33
C SER A 371 34.72 48.70 14.54
N GLY A 372 35.23 47.55 14.09
CA GLY A 372 36.66 47.29 13.91
C GLY A 372 36.92 46.02 13.11
N SER A 373 37.50 46.17 11.93
CA SER A 373 37.89 45.15 10.95
C SER A 373 39.41 45.17 10.80
N VAL A 374 40.11 44.01 10.71
CA VAL A 374 41.36 43.83 9.94
C VAL A 374 41.57 42.35 9.51
N THR A 375 41.67 42.20 8.19
CA THR A 375 42.30 41.24 7.25
C THR A 375 43.33 40.14 7.65
N SER A 376 43.10 38.94 7.09
CA SER A 376 43.93 38.12 6.14
C SER A 376 45.43 37.80 6.34
N SER A 377 45.78 36.50 6.30
CA SER A 377 46.92 35.99 5.51
C SER A 377 46.83 34.47 5.24
N LYS A 378 47.22 34.07 4.01
CA LYS A 378 47.38 32.69 3.50
C LYS A 378 48.77 32.14 3.86
N SER A 379 48.89 30.82 4.04
CA SER A 379 50.12 30.09 3.68
C SER A 379 49.80 28.63 3.32
N VAL A 380 50.60 28.10 2.39
CA VAL A 380 50.57 26.76 1.78
C VAL A 380 51.77 25.98 2.32
N ALA A 381 51.63 24.69 2.62
CA ALA A 381 52.70 23.70 2.49
C ALA A 381 52.17 22.26 2.55
N ALA A 382 52.68 21.42 1.67
CA ALA A 382 52.52 19.97 1.63
C ALA A 382 53.74 19.28 2.27
N GLY A 383 53.59 18.02 2.71
CA GLY A 383 54.72 17.07 2.78
C GLY A 383 54.80 16.10 3.97
N THR A 384 54.50 14.83 3.66
CA THR A 384 55.27 13.60 4.01
C THR A 384 55.02 12.82 5.33
N SER A 385 54.63 11.55 5.11
CA SER A 385 54.88 10.27 5.81
C SER A 385 54.96 10.15 7.33
N THR A 386 54.15 9.24 7.88
CA THR A 386 54.67 8.13 8.70
C THR A 386 53.80 6.87 8.61
N THR A 387 54.43 5.76 8.26
CA THR A 387 53.98 4.37 8.40
C THR A 387 53.90 3.96 9.87
N VAL A 388 52.85 3.23 10.27
CA VAL A 388 52.85 2.36 11.45
C VAL A 388 52.26 1.01 11.07
N ALA A 389 53.04 -0.04 11.32
CA ALA A 389 52.68 -1.44 11.18
C ALA A 389 52.51 -2.09 12.57
N LEU A 390 51.94 -3.31 12.56
CA LEU A 390 51.67 -4.27 13.65
C LEU A 390 50.42 -3.96 14.51
N MET A 391 49.53 -4.91 14.83
CA MET A 391 49.76 -6.31 15.21
C MET A 391 48.64 -7.25 14.73
N GLN A 392 49.03 -8.48 14.38
CA GLN A 392 48.18 -9.67 14.40
C GLN A 392 48.00 -10.16 15.84
N THR A 393 46.79 -10.61 16.18
CA THR A 393 46.56 -11.51 17.31
C THR A 393 45.75 -12.72 16.84
N THR A 394 46.34 -13.88 17.07
CA THR A 394 45.78 -15.23 16.94
C THR A 394 45.07 -15.66 18.22
N ALA A 395 44.31 -16.77 18.10
CA ALA A 395 43.73 -17.67 19.13
C ALA A 395 42.25 -17.39 19.45
N ALA A 396 41.36 -18.39 19.62
CA ALA A 396 41.46 -19.84 19.53
C ALA A 396 40.06 -20.44 19.34
N ILE A 397 40.05 -21.68 18.82
CA ILE A 397 38.93 -22.60 18.68
C ILE A 397 38.50 -23.10 20.07
N VAL A 398 37.19 -23.12 20.34
CA VAL A 398 36.58 -23.95 21.38
C VAL A 398 35.46 -24.78 20.77
N GLN A 399 35.68 -26.10 20.74
CA GLN A 399 34.66 -27.12 20.52
C GLN A 399 33.96 -27.41 21.85
N THR A 400 32.63 -27.41 21.86
CA THR A 400 31.82 -28.13 22.86
C THR A 400 30.62 -28.81 22.20
N THR A 401 30.77 -30.13 22.06
CA THR A 401 29.80 -31.25 22.16
C THR A 401 28.27 -31.00 22.14
N ASN A 402 27.62 -31.73 21.22
CA ASN A 402 26.20 -32.10 21.12
C ASN A 402 25.62 -32.80 22.36
N ILE A 403 24.30 -32.64 22.64
CA ILE A 403 23.23 -33.69 22.63
C ILE A 403 21.82 -33.02 22.40
N PRO A 404 20.68 -33.71 22.15
CA PRO A 404 19.90 -33.60 20.91
C PRO A 404 18.49 -32.97 21.07
N GLY A 405 18.03 -32.27 20.03
CA GLY A 405 16.64 -31.78 19.93
C GLY A 405 15.66 -32.84 19.41
N PRO A 406 14.37 -32.78 19.78
CA PRO A 406 13.35 -33.70 19.28
C PRO A 406 12.98 -33.37 17.82
N ALA A 407 12.85 -34.42 17.02
CA ALA A 407 12.40 -34.39 15.64
C ALA A 407 10.93 -33.97 15.54
N SER A 408 10.63 -32.98 14.69
CA SER A 408 9.30 -32.77 14.12
C SER A 408 9.36 -33.05 12.62
N ALA A 409 8.50 -33.96 12.20
CA ALA A 409 8.43 -34.51 10.85
C ALA A 409 7.91 -33.46 9.85
N SER A 410 8.58 -33.34 8.71
CA SER A 410 8.03 -32.71 7.51
C SER A 410 6.99 -33.65 6.88
N PRO A 411 5.78 -33.19 6.53
CA PRO A 411 4.89 -33.96 5.68
C PRO A 411 5.33 -33.80 4.22
N THR A 412 5.74 -34.93 3.64
CA THR A 412 5.92 -35.16 2.20
C THR A 412 4.57 -34.94 1.50
N PHE A 413 4.45 -33.94 0.62
CA PHE A 413 3.30 -33.85 -0.28
C PHE A 413 3.52 -34.77 -1.49
N ALA A 414 2.61 -35.74 -1.62
CA ALA A 414 2.50 -36.60 -2.78
C ALA A 414 2.00 -35.78 -3.99
N VAL A 415 2.77 -35.77 -5.06
CA VAL A 415 2.35 -35.29 -6.38
C VAL A 415 1.45 -36.37 -6.99
N VAL A 416 0.16 -36.09 -7.10
CA VAL A 416 -0.74 -36.87 -7.97
C VAL A 416 -0.47 -36.43 -9.41
N THR A 417 0.29 -37.26 -10.13
CA THR A 417 0.43 -37.15 -11.59
C THR A 417 -0.78 -37.84 -12.23
N THR A 418 -1.70 -37.07 -12.80
CA THR A 418 -2.67 -37.63 -13.76
C THR A 418 -2.01 -37.67 -15.14
N GLY A 419 -2.02 -38.87 -15.71
CA GLY A 419 -1.21 -39.26 -16.85
C GLY A 419 -1.55 -38.56 -18.16
N LEU A 420 -0.48 -38.28 -18.90
CA LEU A 420 -0.46 -38.02 -20.33
C LEU A 420 -0.89 -39.29 -21.08
N VAL A 421 -1.93 -39.21 -21.90
CA VAL A 421 -2.19 -40.22 -22.94
C VAL A 421 -1.42 -39.79 -24.20
N THR A 422 -0.26 -40.41 -24.40
CA THR A 422 0.46 -40.42 -25.68
C THR A 422 -0.28 -41.31 -26.68
N ALA A 423 -0.78 -40.73 -27.76
CA ALA A 423 -1.06 -41.46 -29.00
C ALA A 423 0.17 -41.33 -29.92
N SER A 424 0.86 -42.44 -30.10
CA SER A 424 1.89 -42.62 -31.12
C SER A 424 1.24 -42.87 -32.47
N ARG A 425 1.69 -42.16 -33.52
CA ARG A 425 1.97 -42.79 -34.82
C ARG A 425 3.00 -42.00 -35.60
N ASN A 426 4.04 -42.74 -35.95
CA ASN A 426 5.18 -42.43 -36.79
C ASN A 426 4.75 -42.57 -38.26
N THR A 427 5.18 -41.66 -39.15
CA THR A 427 6.10 -41.92 -40.28
C THR A 427 5.97 -40.91 -41.43
N SER A 428 7.15 -40.39 -41.82
CA SER A 428 7.66 -40.13 -43.18
C SER A 428 7.11 -38.99 -44.05
N GLY A 429 8.04 -38.15 -44.55
CA GLY A 429 7.92 -37.59 -45.90
C GLY A 429 8.44 -36.16 -46.13
N ASN A 430 9.75 -36.04 -46.36
CA ASN A 430 10.49 -35.07 -47.20
C ASN A 430 9.87 -33.76 -47.75
N ALA A 431 10.78 -32.75 -47.74
CA ALA A 431 11.13 -31.78 -48.80
C ALA A 431 10.50 -30.36 -48.84
N ALA A 432 11.38 -29.39 -48.53
CA ALA A 432 11.72 -28.13 -49.21
C ALA A 432 10.69 -27.39 -50.09
N GLY A 433 10.64 -26.06 -49.92
CA GLY A 433 10.17 -25.13 -50.96
C GLY A 433 9.77 -23.75 -50.48
N THR A 434 10.62 -22.76 -50.73
CA THR A 434 10.38 -21.30 -50.69
C THR A 434 9.40 -20.84 -51.79
N GLY A 435 8.59 -19.80 -51.54
CA GLY A 435 7.96 -19.04 -52.64
C GLY A 435 6.64 -18.31 -52.33
N ASP A 436 6.78 -17.03 -52.03
CA ASP A 436 5.97 -15.82 -52.33
C ASP A 436 4.52 -15.83 -52.90
N SER A 437 3.83 -14.72 -52.57
CA SER A 437 2.74 -14.01 -53.27
C SER A 437 1.24 -14.31 -53.05
N THR A 438 0.59 -13.31 -52.41
CA THR A 438 -0.70 -12.64 -52.70
C THR A 438 -1.86 -13.35 -53.42
N SER A 439 -3.06 -13.36 -52.80
CA SER A 439 -4.23 -12.54 -53.18
C SER A 439 -5.60 -13.18 -52.81
N SER A 440 -6.49 -12.31 -52.31
CA SER A 440 -7.97 -12.29 -52.35
C SER A 440 -8.79 -13.58 -52.62
N GLY A 441 -9.76 -13.84 -51.74
CA GLY A 441 -10.92 -14.67 -52.06
C GLY A 441 -11.83 -14.88 -50.85
N ALA A 442 -13.03 -14.31 -50.88
CA ALA A 442 -14.05 -14.44 -49.85
C ALA A 442 -14.92 -15.71 -50.03
N VAL A 443 -15.63 -16.05 -48.95
CA VAL A 443 -16.83 -16.92 -48.84
C VAL A 443 -16.60 -18.43 -48.73
N ALA A 444 -16.88 -18.99 -47.54
CA ALA A 444 -17.96 -19.95 -47.30
C ALA A 444 -17.85 -20.59 -45.91
N THR A 445 -18.89 -20.42 -45.10
CA THR A 445 -19.21 -21.21 -43.91
C THR A 445 -19.55 -22.65 -44.28
N PRO A 446 -19.18 -23.66 -43.47
CA PRO A 446 -19.90 -24.91 -43.43
C PRO A 446 -20.60 -25.09 -42.08
N THR A 447 -21.93 -25.07 -42.14
CA THR A 447 -22.82 -25.74 -41.19
C THR A 447 -22.63 -27.25 -41.32
N PHE A 448 -22.44 -27.96 -40.20
CA PHE A 448 -22.61 -29.42 -40.15
C PHE A 448 -23.58 -29.77 -39.03
N GLN A 449 -24.74 -30.29 -39.42
CA GLN A 449 -25.78 -30.89 -38.60
C GLN A 449 -25.85 -32.37 -38.98
N ILE A 450 -25.75 -33.28 -38.01
CA ILE A 450 -26.32 -34.64 -38.01
C ILE A 450 -26.70 -34.93 -36.55
N SER A 451 -28.00 -34.92 -36.20
CA SER A 451 -28.86 -36.09 -35.87
C SER A 451 -28.17 -37.12 -34.95
N GLY A 452 -28.66 -37.54 -33.78
CA GLY A 452 -30.02 -37.69 -33.29
C GLY A 452 -30.07 -39.07 -32.60
N ALA A 453 -30.26 -39.11 -31.28
CA ALA A 453 -30.60 -40.35 -30.56
C ALA A 453 -31.38 -40.00 -29.29
N THR A 454 -32.68 -40.23 -29.37
CA THR A 454 -33.67 -40.15 -28.30
C THR A 454 -33.60 -41.41 -27.44
N VAL A 455 -33.61 -41.28 -26.12
CA VAL A 455 -34.04 -42.35 -25.20
C VAL A 455 -35.01 -41.78 -24.18
N THR A 456 -36.29 -42.10 -24.37
CA THR A 456 -37.38 -42.16 -23.38
C THR A 456 -37.79 -43.64 -23.34
N SER A 457 -38.29 -44.30 -22.30
CA SER A 457 -38.90 -43.98 -21.00
C SER A 457 -39.06 -45.31 -20.23
N HIS A 458 -39.28 -45.27 -18.90
CA HIS A 458 -40.35 -45.99 -18.17
C HIS A 458 -40.19 -45.75 -16.64
N LEU A 459 -41.13 -45.03 -16.01
CA LEU A 459 -42.19 -45.49 -15.07
C LEU A 459 -41.64 -45.98 -13.71
N ARG A 460 -42.10 -45.54 -12.53
CA ARG A 460 -43.50 -45.41 -12.07
C ARG A 460 -43.61 -44.66 -10.71
N ASN A 461 -44.65 -43.82 -10.60
CA ASN A 461 -45.52 -43.42 -9.47
C ASN A 461 -45.15 -43.69 -7.99
N SER A 462 -45.42 -42.70 -7.12
CA SER A 462 -46.66 -42.65 -6.29
C SER A 462 -46.85 -41.33 -5.51
N PHE A 463 -48.07 -40.75 -5.64
CA PHE A 463 -48.97 -40.03 -4.69
C PHE A 463 -48.40 -39.21 -3.50
N GLY A 464 -48.95 -38.05 -3.07
CA GLY A 464 -50.21 -37.34 -3.35
C GLY A 464 -50.18 -35.92 -2.76
N ILE A 465 -50.86 -34.94 -3.38
CA ILE A 465 -52.17 -34.33 -3.03
C ILE A 465 -52.16 -33.31 -1.87
N GLY A 466 -52.65 -32.09 -2.16
CA GLY A 466 -53.12 -31.08 -1.19
C GLY A 466 -52.70 -29.64 -1.54
N LEU A 467 -53.15 -28.99 -2.63
CA LEU A 467 -54.42 -28.23 -2.82
C LEU A 467 -54.62 -26.99 -1.90
N CYS A 468 -54.64 -25.80 -2.53
CA CYS A 468 -55.32 -24.52 -2.22
C CYS A 468 -55.14 -23.87 -0.82
N GLY A 469 -55.02 -22.55 -0.64
CA GLY A 469 -55.16 -21.37 -1.50
C GLY A 469 -55.55 -20.15 -0.63
N PHE A 470 -55.17 -18.95 -1.09
CA PHE A 470 -55.86 -17.66 -0.97
C PHE A 470 -55.80 -16.72 0.29
N PHE A 471 -55.74 -15.40 -0.03
CA PHE A 471 -56.01 -14.12 0.70
C PHE A 471 -55.04 -13.69 1.83
N VAL A 472 -54.25 -12.61 1.74
CA VAL A 472 -54.49 -11.12 1.72
C VAL A 472 -55.11 -10.54 3.01
N LEU A 473 -54.33 -9.76 3.78
CA LEU A 473 -54.62 -8.45 4.47
C LEU A 473 -53.41 -8.11 5.39
N ILE A 474 -52.61 -7.06 5.19
CA ILE A 474 -52.75 -5.63 5.58
C ILE A 474 -53.11 -5.36 7.07
N LEU A 475 -52.23 -4.55 7.69
CA LEU A 475 -52.31 -3.75 8.94
C LEU A 475 -52.27 -4.51 10.28
N ILE A 476 -51.19 -4.32 11.07
CA ILE A 476 -50.99 -3.23 12.07
C ILE A 476 -49.50 -2.87 12.07
#